data_AF-A0A6L3X3B1-F1
#
_entry.id   AF-A0A6L3X3B1-F1
#
_cell.length_a   1.000
_cell.length_b   1.000
_cell.length_c   1.000
_cell.angle_alpha   90.00
_cell.angle_beta   90.00
_cell.angle_gamma   90.00
#
_symmetry.space_group_name_H-M   'P 1'
#
loop_
_entity.id
_entity.type
_entity.pdbx_description
1 polymer ?
#
loop_
_entity_poly.entity_id
_entity_poly.type
_entity_poly.pdbx_seq_one_letter_code
_entity_poly.pdbx_strand_id
1 'polypeptide(L)'
;MKNHLSCLKGDTIKAIVLVCLAVGVVGMSYGSLAMAYGFPLWVPFVLSLTVLAGASEFMFIGIVASGGNPLAAAASGLLVNARNVP
;
A
#
# COMPACT_ATOMS: atom_id res chain seq x y z
N MET A 1 3.66 22.32 -21.96
CA MET A 1 3.40 21.16 -21.08
C MET A 1 1.90 20.88 -20.83
N LYS A 2 0.95 21.50 -21.57
CA LYS A 2 -0.51 21.33 -21.35
C LYS A 2 -1.19 20.34 -22.33
N ASN A 3 -0.46 19.78 -23.27
CA ASN A 3 -1.03 19.07 -24.44
C ASN A 3 -1.13 17.54 -24.29
N HIS A 4 -0.75 16.95 -23.15
CA HIS A 4 -0.77 15.49 -22.95
C HIS A 4 -2.09 14.96 -22.36
N LEU A 5 -2.87 15.82 -21.69
CA LEU A 5 -4.12 15.46 -21.00
C LEU A 5 -5.35 15.54 -21.92
N SER A 6 -5.23 16.17 -23.09
CA SER A 6 -6.32 16.41 -24.03
C SER A 6 -6.81 15.14 -24.77
N CYS A 7 -6.08 14.02 -24.64
CA CYS A 7 -6.42 12.74 -25.27
C CYS A 7 -7.16 11.77 -24.33
N LEU A 8 -7.28 12.09 -23.02
CA LEU A 8 -8.00 11.25 -22.07
C LEU A 8 -9.48 11.65 -22.00
N LYS A 9 -10.36 10.68 -22.20
CA LYS A 9 -11.80 10.84 -22.04
C LYS A 9 -12.12 11.23 -20.60
N GLY A 10 -13.11 12.10 -20.37
CA GLY A 10 -13.45 12.62 -19.04
C GLY A 10 -13.72 11.52 -17.99
N ASP A 11 -14.21 10.36 -18.43
CA ASP A 11 -14.38 9.17 -17.58
C ASP A 11 -13.06 8.62 -17.03
N THR A 12 -11.99 8.61 -17.83
CA THR A 12 -10.65 8.16 -17.40
C THR A 12 -10.06 9.11 -16.36
N ILE A 13 -10.23 10.42 -16.53
CA ILE A 13 -9.76 11.41 -15.55
C ILE A 13 -10.51 11.23 -14.22
N LYS A 14 -11.83 11.05 -14.27
CA LYS A 14 -12.63 10.75 -13.07
C LYS A 14 -12.18 9.48 -12.38
N ALA A 15 -11.91 8.42 -13.13
CA ALA A 15 -11.39 7.16 -12.59
C ALA A 15 -10.04 7.34 -11.89
N ILE A 16 -9.10 8.06 -12.51
CA ILE A 16 -7.77 8.34 -11.91
C ILE A 16 -7.92 9.11 -10.60
N VAL A 17 -8.75 10.16 -10.58
CA VAL A 17 -8.98 10.97 -9.37
C VAL A 17 -9.60 10.12 -8.25
N LEU A 18 -10.59 9.28 -8.58
CA LEU A 18 -11.21 8.35 -7.63
C LEU A 18 -10.19 7.36 -7.05
N VAL A 19 -9.34 6.77 -7.90
CA VAL A 19 -8.29 5.84 -7.45
C VAL A 19 -7.27 6.57 -6.58
N CYS A 20 -6.82 7.76 -6.95
CA CYS A 20 -5.90 8.56 -6.12
C CYS A 20 -6.49 8.89 -4.75
N LEU A 21 -7.77 9.27 -4.69
CA LEU A 21 -8.44 9.53 -3.42
C LEU A 21 -8.53 8.27 -2.57
N ALA A 22 -8.93 7.15 -3.15
CA ALA A 22 -9.02 5.87 -2.45
C ALA A 22 -7.64 5.45 -1.90
N VAL A 23 -6.59 5.48 -2.73
CA VAL A 23 -5.22 5.13 -2.33
C VAL A 23 -4.68 6.10 -1.27
N GLY A 24 -4.98 7.40 -1.38
CA GLY A 24 -4.59 8.40 -0.40
C GLY A 24 -5.17 8.13 0.99
N VAL A 25 -6.46 7.79 1.08
CA VAL A 25 -7.11 7.43 2.36
C VAL A 25 -6.53 6.14 2.93
N VAL A 26 -6.25 5.15 2.07
CA VAL A 26 -5.61 3.89 2.47
C VAL A 26 -4.20 4.14 3.04
N GLY A 27 -3.39 4.96 2.36
CA GLY A 27 -2.04 5.32 2.82
C GLY A 27 -2.06 6.10 4.14
N MET A 28 -3.02 7.02 4.32
CA MET A 28 -3.18 7.74 5.59
C MET A 28 -3.51 6.80 6.76
N SER A 29 -4.36 5.80 6.51
CA SER A 29 -4.71 4.78 7.50
C SER A 29 -3.49 3.92 7.87
N TYR A 30 -2.69 3.52 6.88
CA TYR A 30 -1.46 2.77 7.08
C TYR A 30 -0.43 3.55 7.92
N GLY A 31 -0.20 4.82 7.60
CA GLY A 31 0.72 5.69 8.34
C GLY A 31 0.28 5.88 9.79
N SER A 32 -1.03 6.04 10.04
CA SER A 32 -1.60 6.13 11.38
C SER A 32 -1.38 4.84 12.18
N LEU A 33 -1.64 3.67 11.57
CA LEU A 33 -1.35 2.37 12.21
C LEU A 33 0.13 2.23 12.58
N ALA A 34 1.04 2.56 11.66
CA ALA A 34 2.47 2.46 11.89
C ALA A 34 2.93 3.33 13.07
N MET A 35 2.39 4.55 13.19
CA MET A 35 2.63 5.43 14.35
C MET A 35 2.02 4.88 15.64
N ALA A 36 0.79 4.34 15.59
CA ALA A 36 0.11 3.79 16.75
C ALA A 36 0.85 2.58 17.36
N TYR A 37 1.47 1.75 16.52
CA TYR A 37 2.31 0.63 16.95
C TYR A 37 3.75 1.02 17.28
N GLY A 38 4.11 2.30 17.16
CA GLY A 38 5.43 2.81 17.54
C GLY A 38 6.56 2.42 16.58
N PHE A 39 6.25 2.06 15.32
CA PHE A 39 7.29 1.72 14.36
C PHE A 39 8.10 2.96 13.94
N PRO A 40 9.43 2.83 13.77
CA PRO A 40 10.24 3.90 13.21
C PRO A 40 9.80 4.17 11.77
N LEU A 41 9.67 5.44 11.40
CA LEU A 41 9.14 5.90 10.11
C LEU A 41 9.82 5.29 8.87
N TRP A 42 11.06 4.83 9.01
CA TRP A 42 11.79 4.12 7.95
C TRP A 42 11.13 2.80 7.53
N VAL A 43 10.48 2.07 8.45
CA VAL A 43 9.85 0.78 8.16
C VAL A 43 8.65 0.90 7.21
N PRO A 44 7.61 1.70 7.51
CA PRO A 44 6.51 1.91 6.57
C PRO A 44 6.98 2.58 5.27
N PHE A 45 8.03 3.42 5.33
CA PHE A 45 8.60 4.04 4.13
C PHE A 45 9.27 3.04 3.17
N VAL A 46 10.08 2.12 3.71
CA VAL A 46 10.69 1.05 2.91
C VAL A 46 9.63 0.07 2.39
N LEU A 47 8.61 -0.25 3.20
CA LEU A 47 7.51 -1.12 2.78
C LEU A 47 6.72 -0.51 1.62
N SER A 48 6.33 0.77 1.69
CA SER A 48 5.63 1.42 0.57
C SER A 48 6.49 1.60 -0.69
N LEU A 49 7.83 1.60 -0.57
CA LEU A 49 8.74 1.63 -1.72
C LEU A 49 8.96 0.25 -2.35
N THR A 50 8.87 -0.82 -1.57
CA THR A 50 9.22 -2.19 -2.01
C THR A 50 7.99 -3.06 -2.29
N VAL A 51 6.87 -2.77 -1.66
CA VAL A 51 5.62 -3.52 -1.76
C VAL A 51 4.59 -2.61 -2.42
N LEU A 52 4.37 -2.81 -3.72
CA LEU A 52 3.33 -2.09 -4.46
C LEU A 52 1.90 -2.59 -4.14
N ALA A 53 1.79 -3.68 -3.36
CA ALA A 53 0.55 -4.35 -3.00
C ALA A 53 0.07 -3.92 -1.60
N GLY A 54 -0.87 -2.96 -1.54
CA GLY A 54 -1.40 -2.41 -0.29
C GLY A 54 -1.89 -3.46 0.71
N ALA A 55 -2.55 -4.53 0.26
CA ALA A 55 -3.05 -5.60 1.14
C ALA A 55 -1.93 -6.31 1.93
N SER A 56 -0.74 -6.43 1.34
CA SER A 56 0.40 -7.10 1.98
C SER A 56 1.11 -6.20 3.00
N GLU A 57 1.07 -4.88 2.80
CA GLU A 57 1.63 -3.92 3.77
C GLU A 57 0.83 -3.92 5.09
N PHE A 58 -0.51 -3.91 5.00
CA PHE A 58 -1.37 -4.00 6.19
C PHE A 58 -1.22 -5.32 6.93
N MET A 59 -1.14 -6.43 6.20
CA MET A 59 -0.89 -7.75 6.78
C MET A 59 0.50 -7.81 7.44
N PHE A 60 1.53 -7.25 6.81
CA PHE A 60 2.88 -7.21 7.36
C PHE A 60 2.91 -6.46 8.70
N ILE A 61 2.36 -5.23 8.74
CA ILE A 61 2.30 -4.46 10.00
C ILE A 61 1.50 -5.21 11.07
N GLY A 62 0.37 -5.81 10.72
CA GLY A 62 -0.43 -6.58 11.69
C GLY A 62 0.34 -7.76 12.33
N ILE A 63 1.16 -8.47 11.54
CA ILE A 63 1.95 -9.60 12.03
C ILE A 63 3.13 -9.12 12.87
N VAL A 64 3.85 -8.09 12.43
CA VAL A 64 5.00 -7.59 13.20
C VAL A 64 4.55 -6.87 14.47
N ALA A 65 3.44 -6.12 14.42
CA ALA A 65 2.85 -5.45 15.59
C ALA A 65 2.34 -6.43 16.65
N SER A 66 1.93 -7.64 16.27
CA SER A 66 1.52 -8.69 17.20
C SER A 66 2.70 -9.49 17.79
N GLY A 67 3.94 -9.06 17.54
CA GLY A 67 5.16 -9.70 18.02
C GLY A 67 5.66 -10.85 17.12
N GLY A 68 5.12 -10.98 15.92
CA GLY A 68 5.52 -11.98 14.93
C GLY A 68 6.86 -11.66 14.25
N ASN A 69 7.48 -12.69 13.66
CA ASN A 69 8.75 -12.54 12.93
C ASN A 69 8.53 -11.76 11.61
N PRO A 70 9.29 -10.66 11.34
CA PRO A 70 9.21 -9.90 10.09
C PRO A 70 9.38 -10.75 8.83
N LEU A 71 10.22 -11.79 8.89
CA LEU A 71 10.42 -12.68 7.74
C LEU A 71 9.17 -13.50 7.42
N ALA A 72 8.48 -13.97 8.47
CA ALA A 72 7.22 -14.69 8.31
C ALA A 72 6.11 -13.76 7.79
N ALA A 73 6.08 -12.51 8.26
CA ALA A 73 5.17 -11.49 7.78
C ALA A 73 5.36 -11.20 6.27
N ALA A 74 6.62 -11.11 5.81
CA ALA A 74 6.94 -10.95 4.40
C ALA A 74 6.49 -12.17 3.58
N ALA A 75 6.74 -13.38 4.07
CA ALA A 75 6.29 -14.61 3.42
C ALA A 75 4.76 -14.69 3.33
N SER A 76 4.02 -14.32 4.38
CA SER A 76 2.55 -14.24 4.35
C SER A 76 2.06 -13.21 3.33
N GLY A 77 2.70 -12.05 3.24
CA GLY A 77 2.41 -11.02 2.24
C GLY A 77 2.66 -11.49 0.80
N LEU A 78 3.69 -12.32 0.58
CA LEU A 78 3.99 -12.96 -0.71
C LEU A 78 2.96 -14.04 -1.04
N LEU A 79 2.59 -14.90 -0.08
CA LEU A 79 1.56 -15.93 -0.27
C LEU A 79 0.18 -15.32 -0.58
N VAL A 80 -0.15 -14.19 0.04
CA VAL A 80 -1.35 -13.42 -0.30
C VAL A 80 -1.33 -12.91 -1.74
N ASN A 81 -0.18 -12.48 -2.26
CA ASN A 81 -0.06 -12.11 -3.68
C ASN A 81 -0.03 -13.34 -4.58
N ALA A 82 0.50 -14.47 -4.11
CA ALA A 82 0.57 -15.71 -4.87
C ALA A 82 -0.82 -16.22 -5.27
N ARG A 83 -1.89 -15.86 -4.55
CA ARG A 83 -3.28 -16.16 -4.96
C ARG A 83 -3.68 -15.53 -6.31
N ASN A 84 -2.96 -14.51 -6.76
CA ASN A 84 -3.20 -13.80 -8.02
C ASN A 84 -2.32 -14.32 -9.17
N VAL A 85 -1.49 -15.35 -8.92
CA VAL A 85 -0.69 -16.04 -9.94
C VAL A 85 -1.58 -17.13 -10.56
N PRO A 86 -1.69 -17.19 -11.91
CA PRO A 86 -2.57 -18.13 -12.61
C PRO A 86 -2.12 -19.58 -12.50
#